data_AF-A0A533RDM6-F1
#
_entry.id   AF-A0A533RDM6-F1
#
_cell.length_a   1.000
_cell.length_b   1.000
_cell.length_c   1.000
_cell.angle_alpha   90.00
_cell.angle_beta   90.00
_cell.angle_gamma   90.00
#
_symmetry.space_group_name_H-M   'P 1'
#
loop_
_entity.id
_entity.type
_entity.pdbx_description
1 polymer ?
#
loop_
_entity_poly.entity_id
_entity_poly.type
_entity_poly.pdbx_seq_one_letter_code
_entity_poly.pdbx_strand_id
1 'polypeptide(L)'
;MEVTKVRCIVERAGLNVGHFDADMIFISDIPHVVFEWEPQSDGTEKPVHLVALDPQKLHPLPGWGEVTHLYELPVKDPRNFA
;
A
#
# COMPACT_ATOMS: atom_id res chain seq x y z
N MET A 1 6.35 13.99 -1.00
CA MET A 1 6.06 12.75 -0.25
C MET A 1 6.88 11.65 -0.89
N GLU A 2 7.71 10.95 -0.12
CA GLU A 2 8.49 9.83 -0.65
C GLU A 2 7.58 8.62 -0.85
N VAL A 3 7.66 8.00 -2.03
CA VAL A 3 6.88 6.81 -2.39
C VAL A 3 7.84 5.63 -2.46
N THR A 4 7.53 4.59 -1.72
CA THR A 4 8.22 3.30 -1.73
C THR A 4 7.26 2.22 -2.22
N LYS A 5 7.75 1.01 -2.47
CA LYS A 5 6.93 -0.11 -2.95
C LYS A 5 6.88 -1.22 -1.91
N VAL A 6 5.69 -1.77 -1.70
CA VAL A 6 5.44 -2.87 -0.77
C VAL A 6 4.76 -4.02 -1.48
N ARG A 7 5.21 -5.25 -1.21
CA ARG A 7 4.46 -6.46 -1.53
C ARG A 7 3.58 -6.83 -0.35
N CYS A 8 2.28 -7.02 -0.58
CA CYS A 8 1.32 -7.39 0.46
C CYS A 8 0.29 -8.40 -0.06
N ILE A 9 -0.36 -9.12 0.85
CA ILE A 9 -1.56 -9.89 0.52
C ILE A 9 -2.74 -8.94 0.59
N VAL A 10 -3.64 -8.96 -0.38
CA VAL A 10 -4.82 -8.10 -0.40
C VAL A 10 -6.08 -8.90 -0.11
N GLU A 11 -6.94 -8.35 0.73
CA GLU A 11 -8.29 -8.84 1.00
C GLU A 11 -9.32 -7.92 0.32
N ARG A 12 -10.27 -8.49 -0.42
CA ARG A 12 -11.42 -7.80 -1.01
C ARG A 12 -12.70 -8.55 -0.67
N ALA A 13 -13.71 -7.85 -0.15
CA ALA A 13 -14.98 -8.44 0.25
C ALA A 13 -14.84 -9.68 1.17
N GLY A 14 -13.85 -9.69 2.08
CA GLY A 14 -13.59 -10.80 2.99
C GLY A 14 -12.83 -11.98 2.38
N LEU A 15 -12.36 -11.87 1.14
CA LEU A 15 -11.60 -12.90 0.44
C LEU A 15 -10.16 -12.44 0.18
N ASN A 16 -9.19 -13.29 0.51
CA ASN A 16 -7.80 -13.09 0.10
C ASN A 16 -7.69 -13.27 -1.41
N VAL A 17 -7.38 -12.18 -2.13
CA VAL A 17 -7.26 -12.17 -3.60
C VAL A 17 -5.85 -12.40 -4.10
N GLY A 18 -4.85 -12.45 -3.20
CA GLY A 18 -3.47 -12.82 -3.51
C GLY A 18 -2.44 -11.73 -3.19
N HIS A 19 -1.22 -11.90 -3.71
CA HIS A 19 -0.13 -10.94 -3.54
C HIS A 19 -0.21 -9.81 -4.57
N PHE A 20 0.01 -8.58 -4.11
CA PHE A 20 0.07 -7.37 -4.92
C PHE A 20 1.30 -6.54 -4.55
N ASP A 21 1.88 -5.90 -5.56
CA ASP A 21 2.85 -4.83 -5.37
C ASP A 21 2.10 -3.50 -5.42
N ALA A 22 2.27 -2.68 -4.39
CA ALA A 22 1.55 -1.42 -4.22
C ALA A 22 2.50 -0.30 -3.79
N ASP A 23 2.05 0.93 -3.98
CA ASP A 23 2.74 2.10 -3.43
C ASP A 23 2.57 2.13 -1.91
N MET A 24 3.59 2.63 -1.22
CA MET A 24 3.60 2.85 0.21
C MET A 24 4.21 4.20 0.53
N ILE A 25 3.54 4.95 1.40
CA ILE A 25 3.97 6.26 1.88
C ILE A 25 4.03 6.26 3.41
N PHE A 26 4.78 7.18 3.98
CA PHE A 26 4.81 7.40 5.42
C PHE A 26 4.07 8.69 5.78
N ILE A 27 3.08 8.58 6.66
CA ILE A 27 2.34 9.71 7.22
C ILE A 27 2.59 9.70 8.72
N SER A 28 3.32 10.70 9.23
CA SER A 28 3.70 10.76 10.65
C SER A 28 4.35 9.46 11.15
N ASP A 29 5.33 8.95 10.40
CA ASP A 29 6.07 7.70 10.65
C ASP A 29 5.24 6.41 10.59
N ILE A 30 3.96 6.49 10.21
CA ILE A 30 3.10 5.32 10.02
C ILE A 30 3.10 4.95 8.53
N PRO A 31 3.50 3.72 8.16
CA PRO A 31 3.43 3.25 6.79
C PRO A 31 1.98 3.06 6.36
N HIS A 32 1.65 3.55 5.18
CA HIS A 32 0.33 3.39 4.56
C HIS A 32 0.52 2.81 3.16
N VAL A 33 -0.16 1.71 2.86
CA VAL A 33 -0.29 1.25 1.48
C VAL A 33 -1.30 2.14 0.76
N VAL A 34 -1.03 2.47 -0.49
CA VAL A 34 -1.90 3.28 -1.35
C VAL A 34 -2.48 2.37 -2.44
N PHE A 35 -3.81 2.32 -2.50
CA PHE A 35 -4.57 1.58 -3.50
C PHE A 35 -5.05 2.45 -4.66
N GLU A 36 -5.14 3.76 -4.46
CA GLU A 36 -5.57 4.70 -5.49
C GLU A 36 -5.02 6.12 -5.25
N TRP A 37 -4.57 6.71 -6.35
CA TRP A 37 -4.13 8.10 -6.46
C TRP A 37 -5.16 8.87 -7.30
N GLU A 38 -5.51 10.07 -6.84
CA GLU A 38 -6.39 11.00 -7.54
C GLU A 38 -5.59 12.18 -8.09
N PRO A 39 -5.63 12.43 -9.42
CA PRO A 39 -5.00 13.60 -10.00
C PRO A 39 -5.62 14.89 -9.47
N GLN A 40 -4.77 15.87 -9.16
CA GLN A 40 -5.17 17.19 -8.68
C GLN A 40 -5.03 18.23 -9.81
N SER A 41 -5.72 19.37 -9.66
CA SER A 41 -5.73 20.44 -10.68
C SER A 41 -4.37 21.12 -10.89
N ASP A 42 -3.46 20.99 -9.92
CA ASP A 42 -2.09 21.52 -9.99
C ASP A 42 -1.09 20.53 -10.63
N GLY A 43 -1.57 19.38 -11.13
CA GLY A 43 -0.77 18.33 -11.74
C GLY A 43 -0.12 17.37 -10.73
N THR A 44 -0.38 17.53 -9.44
CA THR A 44 0.04 16.56 -8.41
C THR A 44 -0.95 15.40 -8.30
N GLU A 45 -0.57 14.36 -7.56
CA GLU A 45 -1.45 13.25 -7.23
C GLU A 45 -1.64 13.16 -5.71
N LYS A 46 -2.87 12.86 -5.29
CA LYS A 46 -3.25 12.71 -3.89
C LYS A 46 -3.69 11.27 -3.62
N PRO A 47 -3.20 10.58 -2.59
CA PRO A 47 -3.69 9.26 -2.25
C PRO A 47 -5.10 9.39 -1.68
N VAL A 48 -6.07 8.67 -2.25
CA VAL A 48 -7.49 8.72 -1.84
C VAL A 48 -7.97 7.44 -1.19
N HIS A 49 -7.34 6.31 -1.53
CA HIS A 49 -7.57 5.04 -0.86
C HIS A 49 -6.26 4.53 -0.28
N LEU A 50 -6.11 4.67 1.03
CA LEU A 50 -4.92 4.26 1.77
C LEU A 50 -5.29 3.50 3.04
N VAL A 51 -4.42 2.59 3.47
CA VAL A 51 -4.60 1.78 4.66
C VAL A 51 -3.33 1.80 5.49
N ALA A 52 -3.47 2.20 6.75
CA ALA A 52 -2.38 2.15 7.72
C ALA A 52 -1.94 0.69 7.95
N LEU A 53 -0.63 0.47 7.90
CA LEU A 53 0.00 -0.80 8.19
C LEU A 53 0.55 -0.77 9.61
N ASP A 54 0.61 -1.95 10.25
CA ASP A 54 1.39 -2.10 11.48
C ASP A 54 2.89 -2.15 11.14
N PRO A 55 3.72 -1.20 11.61
CA PRO A 55 5.15 -1.20 11.33
C PRO A 55 5.87 -2.48 11.78
N GLN A 56 5.36 -3.18 12.80
CA GLN A 56 5.96 -4.43 13.30
C GLN A 56 5.77 -5.61 12.34
N LYS A 57 4.90 -5.44 11.34
CA LYS A 57 4.51 -6.43 10.33
C LYS A 57 5.11 -6.13 8.96
N LEU A 58 5.89 -5.04 8.87
CA LEU A 58 6.56 -4.57 7.68
C LEU A 58 8.04 -4.92 7.74
N HIS A 59 8.51 -5.68 6.75
CA HIS A 59 9.88 -6.16 6.70
C HIS A 59 10.61 -5.57 5.49
N PRO A 60 11.88 -5.17 5.61
CA PRO A 60 12.68 -4.81 4.44
C PRO A 60 12.85 -6.03 3.52
N LEU A 61 12.71 -5.82 2.21
CA LEU A 61 12.84 -6.85 1.19
C LEU A 61 13.94 -6.47 0.18
N PRO A 62 15.23 -6.64 0.53
CA PRO A 62 16.32 -6.27 -0.36
C PRO A 62 16.39 -7.19 -1.59
N GLY A 63 16.68 -6.61 -2.76
CA GLY A 63 16.94 -7.35 -3.99
C GLY A 63 15.71 -7.76 -4.79
N TRP A 64 14.51 -7.29 -4.43
CA TRP A 64 13.26 -7.59 -5.15
C TRP A 64 12.85 -6.48 -6.14
N GLY A 65 13.77 -6.06 -7.00
CA GLY A 65 13.53 -4.99 -7.97
C GLY A 65 13.15 -3.68 -7.30
N GLU A 66 12.01 -3.12 -7.70
CA GLU A 66 11.49 -1.86 -7.13
C GLU A 66 10.81 -2.04 -5.77
N VAL A 67 10.41 -3.27 -5.41
CA VAL A 67 9.76 -3.57 -4.13
C VAL A 67 10.79 -3.54 -3.02
N THR A 68 10.60 -2.63 -2.07
CA THR A 68 11.54 -2.43 -0.96
C THR A 68 11.08 -3.07 0.34
N HIS A 69 9.78 -3.40 0.46
CA HIS A 69 9.19 -3.97 1.67
C HIS A 69 8.25 -5.13 1.39
N LEU A 70 8.10 -6.02 2.37
CA LEU A 70 7.08 -7.07 2.45
C LEU A 70 6.21 -6.82 3.67
N TYR A 71 4.89 -6.84 3.49
CA TYR A 71 3.93 -6.80 4.59
C TYR A 71 3.29 -8.19 4.79
N GLU A 72 3.36 -8.72 6.01
CA GLU A 72 3.04 -10.13 6.29
C GLU A 72 1.54 -10.44 6.47
N LEU A 73 0.71 -9.44 6.77
CA LEU A 73 -0.73 -9.62 7.01
C LEU A 73 -1.56 -9.22 5.78
N PRO A 74 -2.76 -9.80 5.60
CA PRO A 74 -3.69 -9.30 4.60
C PRO A 74 -4.05 -7.84 4.85
N VAL A 75 -4.03 -7.03 3.79
CA VAL A 75 -4.48 -5.64 3.81
C VAL A 75 -5.84 -5.57 3.15
N LYS A 76 -6.82 -5.04 3.89
CA LYS A 76 -8.17 -4.86 3.39
C LYS A 76 -8.22 -3.68 2.42
N ASP A 77 -8.46 -3.97 1.15
CA ASP A 77 -8.62 -2.94 0.11
C ASP A 77 -9.87 -2.10 0.41
N PRO A 78 -9.76 -0.78 0.62
CA PRO A 78 -10.89 0.06 1.03
C PRO A 78 -11.77 0.49 -0.15
N ARG A 79 -11.42 0.12 -1.39
CA ARG A 79 -12.21 0.44 -2.58
C ARG A 79 -13.47 -0.42 -2.65
N ASN A 80 -14.49 0.10 -3.33
CA ASN A 80 -15.72 -0.64 -3.57
C ASN A 80 -15.54 -1.57 -4.78
N PHE A 81 -15.66 -2.86 -4.54
CA PHE A 81 -15.71 -3.90 -5.57
C PHE A 81 -17.15 -4.41 -5.64
N ALA A 82 -17.97 -3.74 -6.46
CA ALA A 82 -19.35 -4.15 -6.75
C ALA A 82 -19.40 -5.25 -7.82
#